data_AF-A0A5C5HFB3-F1
#
_entry.id   AF-A0A5C5HFB3-F1
#
_cell.length_a   1.000
_cell.length_b   1.000
_cell.length_c   1.000
_cell.angle_alpha   90.00
_cell.angle_beta   90.00
_cell.angle_gamma   90.00
#
_symmetry.space_group_name_H-M   'P 1'
#
loop_
_entity.id
_entity.type
_entity.pdbx_description
1 polymer ?
#
loop_
_entity_poly.entity_id
_entity_poly.type
_entity_poly.pdbx_seq_one_letter_code
_entity_poly.pdbx_strand_id
1 'polypeptide(L)'
;MTALNKQALREAAEKAGKDKWQAKKINGDFYVIRSGSYIKQCGITSYQPIAEIDHKPVRDFVAMVNPATTLALLDENLQLQREKDAIEAVTLALRDDMRQAREQLEAAEKRIAEQREYYEGVIADGSKRIAELEAKLETADRLHDSAFRDGLKAGFSYGQTDDQSGFTQCMSAYNTTPASLLPDGLIRAVHFYEQVKRENPPVETGAWKDAIDWVLKEACLAASTLESSREHEAISQQEKA
;
A
#
# COMPACT_ATOMS: atom_id res chain seq x y z
N MET A 1 39.77 22.47 33.35
CA MET A 1 38.84 23.40 34.02
C MET A 1 38.14 22.64 35.12
N THR A 2 38.24 23.09 36.37
CA THR A 2 37.47 22.51 37.47
C THR A 2 35.99 22.71 37.17
N ALA A 3 35.22 21.62 37.09
CA ALA A 3 33.78 21.70 36.86
C ALA A 3 33.17 22.53 37.99
N LEU A 4 32.58 23.67 37.64
CA LEU A 4 31.88 24.53 38.59
C LEU A 4 30.79 23.71 39.28
N ASN A 5 30.85 23.58 40.61
CA ASN A 5 29.83 22.86 41.36
C ASN A 5 28.55 23.71 41.44
N LYS A 6 27.61 23.46 40.52
CA LYS A 6 26.33 24.19 40.41
C LYS A 6 25.46 24.05 41.67
N GLN A 7 25.57 22.92 42.37
CA GLN A 7 24.83 22.68 43.60
C GLN A 7 25.37 23.54 44.75
N ALA A 8 26.69 23.59 44.91
CA ALA A 8 27.32 24.47 45.89
C ALA A 8 27.01 25.95 45.60
N LEU A 9 26.97 26.35 44.33
CA LEU A 9 26.57 27.71 43.93
C LEU A 9 25.11 28.00 44.27
N ARG A 10 24.21 27.03 44.07
CA ARG A 10 22.80 27.16 44.45
C ARG A 10 22.65 27.36 45.95
N GLU A 11 23.28 26.52 46.76
CA GLU A 11 23.25 26.61 48.22
C GLU A 11 23.81 27.95 48.73
N ALA A 12 24.91 28.41 48.14
CA ALA A 12 25.48 29.72 48.45
C ALA A 12 24.50 30.86 48.12
N ALA A 13 23.84 30.81 46.96
CA ALA A 13 22.86 31.80 46.56
C ALA A 13 21.60 31.77 47.45
N GLU A 14 21.09 30.61 47.82
CA GLU A 14 19.94 30.51 48.74
C GLU A 14 20.27 31.06 50.13
N LYS A 15 21.48 30.77 50.63
CA LYS A 15 21.95 31.29 51.93
C LYS A 15 22.15 32.81 51.92
N ALA A 16 22.56 33.37 50.78
CA ALA A 16 22.74 34.82 50.61
C ALA A 16 21.42 35.60 50.51
N GLY A 17 20.28 34.91 50.39
CA GLY A 17 18.94 35.50 50.36
C GLY A 17 18.43 35.79 48.95
N LYS A 18 17.18 35.41 48.67
CA LYS A 18 16.54 35.48 47.33
C LYS A 18 16.07 36.88 46.93
N ASP A 19 16.56 37.91 47.62
CA ASP A 19 16.15 39.29 47.39
C ASP A 19 16.90 39.90 46.21
N LYS A 20 16.21 40.75 45.46
CA LYS A 20 16.86 41.57 44.42
C LYS A 20 17.71 42.64 45.08
N TRP A 21 18.90 42.86 44.55
CA TRP A 21 19.81 43.89 45.04
C TRP A 21 19.79 45.10 44.08
N GLN A 22 20.10 46.27 44.62
CA GLN A 22 20.17 47.52 43.87
C GLN A 22 21.48 48.26 44.18
N ALA A 23 22.15 48.74 43.14
CA ALA A 23 23.26 49.66 43.26
C ALA A 23 22.76 51.09 43.51
N LYS A 24 23.32 51.79 44.51
CA LYS A 24 22.96 53.17 44.85
C LYS A 24 24.20 53.99 45.20
N LYS A 25 24.13 55.31 44.99
CA LYS A 25 25.07 56.27 45.57
C LYS A 25 24.34 57.00 46.70
N ILE A 26 24.90 57.00 47.90
CA ILE A 26 24.28 57.59 49.10
C ILE A 26 25.34 58.45 49.79
N ASN A 27 25.07 59.75 49.97
CA ASN A 27 25.96 60.71 50.65
C ASN A 27 27.40 60.84 50.13
N GLY A 28 27.72 60.30 48.94
CA GLY A 28 29.07 60.34 48.37
C GLY A 28 29.57 58.95 48.03
N ASP A 29 29.13 57.96 48.81
CA ASP A 29 29.65 56.60 48.79
C ASP A 29 28.73 55.64 48.02
N PHE A 30 29.29 54.50 47.66
CA PHE A 30 28.70 53.56 46.71
C PHE A 30 28.28 52.28 47.42
N TYR A 31 26.98 51.97 47.39
CA TYR A 31 26.40 50.85 48.12
C TYR A 31 25.66 49.89 47.20
N VAL A 32 25.69 48.62 47.56
CA VAL A 32 24.68 47.63 47.19
C VAL A 32 23.70 47.53 48.36
N ILE A 33 22.42 47.76 48.07
CA ILE A 33 21.34 47.73 49.06
C ILE A 33 20.27 46.72 48.63
N ARG A 34 19.44 46.27 49.57
CA ARG A 34 18.25 45.49 49.22
C ARG A 34 17.32 46.35 48.36
N SER A 35 16.91 45.84 47.20
CA SER A 35 16.04 46.58 46.28
C SER A 35 14.73 46.96 46.98
N GLY A 36 14.31 48.22 46.81
CA GLY A 36 13.12 48.78 47.46
C GLY A 36 13.30 49.24 48.92
N SER A 37 14.47 49.02 49.54
CA SER A 37 14.70 49.44 50.94
C SER A 37 15.00 50.94 51.11
N TYR A 38 15.36 51.65 50.03
CA TYR A 38 15.75 53.06 50.11
C TYR A 38 14.55 53.98 50.32
N ILE A 39 14.52 54.67 51.46
CA ILE A 39 13.50 55.65 51.83
C ILE A 39 14.20 56.95 52.24
N LYS A 40 13.73 58.07 51.70
CA LYS A 40 14.18 59.42 52.09
C LYS A 40 12.97 60.25 52.51
N GLN A 41 12.83 60.51 53.81
CA GLN A 41 11.72 61.28 54.38
C GLN A 41 12.25 62.28 55.41
N CYS A 42 11.78 63.53 55.36
CA CYS A 42 12.11 64.58 56.34
C CYS A 42 13.62 64.74 56.64
N GLY A 43 14.48 64.62 55.62
CA GLY A 43 15.95 64.72 55.78
C GLY A 43 16.62 63.45 56.29
N ILE A 44 15.86 62.46 56.77
CA ILE A 44 16.37 61.16 57.21
C ILE A 44 16.38 60.21 56.01
N THR A 45 17.51 59.52 55.82
CA THR A 45 17.67 58.47 54.81
C THR A 45 17.76 57.13 55.52
N SER A 46 16.90 56.19 55.14
CA SER A 46 16.88 54.81 55.64
C SER A 46 17.02 53.83 54.48
N TYR A 47 17.78 52.76 54.69
CA TYR A 47 18.04 51.71 53.71
C TYR A 47 18.63 50.47 54.41
N GLN A 48 18.62 49.33 53.71
CA GLN A 48 19.24 48.09 54.18
C GLN A 48 20.54 47.85 53.39
N PRO A 49 21.72 48.15 53.96
CA PRO A 49 22.99 47.94 53.29
C PRO A 49 23.34 46.45 53.21
N ILE A 50 23.91 46.03 52.08
CA ILE A 50 24.45 44.69 51.85
C ILE A 50 25.98 44.76 51.80
N ALA A 51 26.51 45.70 51.02
CA ALA A 51 27.94 45.95 50.91
C ALA A 51 28.21 47.40 50.49
N GLU A 52 29.32 47.96 50.98
CA GLU A 52 29.92 49.19 50.48
C GLU A 52 31.02 48.82 49.48
N ILE A 53 30.95 49.36 48.27
CA ILE A 53 31.85 49.02 47.17
C ILE A 53 32.19 50.30 46.39
N ASP A 54 33.37 50.85 46.64
CA ASP A 54 33.84 52.11 46.04
C ASP A 54 33.93 52.06 44.51
N HIS A 55 34.31 50.90 43.97
CA HIS A 55 34.46 50.74 42.53
C HIS A 55 33.10 50.59 41.85
N LYS A 56 32.58 51.71 41.33
CA LYS A 56 31.24 51.81 40.71
C LYS A 56 30.90 50.64 39.74
N PRO A 57 31.75 50.26 38.76
CA PRO A 57 31.44 49.11 37.89
C PRO A 57 31.27 47.77 38.63
N VAL A 58 32.06 47.53 39.69
CA VAL A 58 31.98 46.27 40.46
C VAL A 58 30.71 46.26 41.30
N ARG A 59 30.34 47.39 41.92
CA ARG A 59 29.06 47.54 42.61
C ARG A 59 27.88 47.24 41.68
N ASP A 60 27.89 47.81 40.48
CA ASP A 60 26.81 47.64 39.49
C ASP A 60 26.69 46.17 39.06
N PHE A 61 27.82 45.51 38.84
CA PHE A 61 27.86 44.08 38.53
C PHE A 61 27.35 43.22 39.69
N VAL A 62 27.78 43.46 40.93
CA VAL A 62 27.34 42.70 42.11
C VAL A 62 25.84 42.86 42.35
N ALA A 63 25.27 44.05 42.12
CA ALA A 63 23.82 44.25 42.20
C ALA A 63 23.05 43.46 41.12
N MET A 64 23.62 43.33 39.93
CA MET A 64 23.03 42.58 38.80
C MET A 64 23.12 41.06 39.01
N VAL A 65 24.30 40.56 39.39
CA VAL A 65 24.58 39.13 39.66
C VAL A 65 24.32 38.82 41.13
N ASN A 66 23.16 39.27 41.61
CA ASN A 66 22.69 38.97 42.95
C ASN A 66 22.20 37.51 43.04
N PRO A 67 21.95 36.99 44.25
CA PRO A 67 21.55 35.59 44.41
C PRO A 67 20.25 35.24 43.69
N ALA A 68 19.28 36.16 43.58
CA ALA A 68 18.05 35.94 42.85
C ALA A 68 18.30 35.71 41.34
N THR A 69 19.16 36.53 40.74
CA THR A 69 19.58 36.37 39.34
C THR A 69 20.36 35.07 39.14
N THR A 70 21.28 34.72 40.05
CA THR A 70 22.04 33.46 39.97
C THR A 70 21.13 32.23 40.04
N LEU A 71 20.14 32.22 40.94
CA LEU A 71 19.17 31.12 41.02
C LEU A 71 18.34 30.99 39.75
N ALA A 72 17.86 32.11 39.20
CA ALA A 72 17.10 32.10 37.94
C ALA A 72 17.92 31.52 36.78
N LEU A 73 19.20 31.91 36.64
CA LEU A 73 20.09 31.37 35.62
C LEU A 73 20.40 29.87 35.82
N LEU A 74 20.49 29.41 37.07
CA LEU A 74 20.68 27.99 37.39
C LEU A 74 19.44 27.16 37.03
N ASP A 75 18.24 27.71 37.28
CA ASP A 75 16.97 27.08 36.92
C ASP A 75 16.82 26.98 35.39
N GLU A 76 17.12 28.06 34.66
CA GLU A 76 17.14 28.07 33.19
C GLU A 76 18.16 27.06 32.64
N ASN A 77 19.35 26.99 33.23
CA ASN A 77 20.37 26.03 32.78
C ASN A 77 19.94 24.57 33.03
N LEU A 78 19.26 24.29 34.14
CA LEU A 78 18.69 22.97 34.41
C LEU A 78 17.57 22.63 33.42
N GLN A 79 16.73 23.60 33.09
CA GLN A 79 15.67 23.43 32.09
C GLN A 79 16.26 23.14 30.70
N LEU A 80 17.25 23.92 30.25
CA LEU A 80 17.95 23.69 28.99
C LEU A 80 18.62 22.32 28.93
N GLN A 81 19.16 21.83 30.05
CA GLN A 81 19.75 20.49 30.11
C GLN A 81 18.68 19.41 29.91
N ARG A 82 17.51 19.55 30.53
CA ARG A 82 16.40 18.61 30.35
C ARG A 82 15.86 18.62 28.92
N GLU A 83 15.74 19.80 28.32
CA GLU A 83 15.31 19.93 26.92
C GLU A 83 16.31 19.31 25.96
N LYS A 84 17.62 19.50 26.20
CA LYS A 84 18.67 18.83 25.44
C LYS A 84 18.53 17.31 25.51
N ASP A 85 18.39 16.76 26.72
CA ASP A 85 18.27 15.32 26.92
C ASP A 85 16.98 14.76 26.25
N ALA A 86 15.88 15.53 26.28
CA ALA A 86 14.63 15.16 25.60
C ALA A 86 14.77 15.18 24.06
N ILE A 87 15.44 16.19 23.51
CA ILE A 87 15.72 16.27 22.06
C ILE A 87 16.61 15.10 21.62
N GLU A 88 17.61 14.76 22.42
CA GLU A 88 18.49 13.61 22.13
C GLU A 88 17.70 12.30 22.12
N ALA A 89 16.81 12.09 23.10
CA ALA A 89 15.92 10.92 23.12
C ALA A 89 15.01 10.84 21.88
N VAL A 90 14.39 11.96 21.48
CA VAL A 90 13.55 12.03 20.27
C VAL A 90 14.37 11.75 19.01
N THR A 91 15.60 12.25 18.94
CA THR A 91 16.49 12.04 17.80
C THR A 91 16.91 10.57 17.65
N LEU A 92 17.12 9.87 18.77
CA LEU A 92 17.40 8.44 18.77
C LEU A 92 16.19 7.64 18.30
N ALA A 93 15.00 7.92 18.82
CA ALA A 93 13.76 7.26 18.39
C ALA A 93 13.52 7.44 16.89
N LEU A 94 13.63 8.68 16.38
CA LEU A 94 13.47 8.95 14.96
C LEU A 94 14.49 8.20 14.09
N ARG A 95 15.73 8.06 14.56
CA ARG A 95 16.76 7.29 13.85
C ARG A 95 16.39 5.82 13.73
N ASP A 96 15.83 5.23 14.78
CA ASP A 96 15.42 3.83 14.78
C ASP A 96 14.17 3.63 13.90
N ASP A 97 13.18 4.53 13.96
CA ASP A 97 12.02 4.53 13.07
C ASP A 97 12.44 4.61 11.60
N MET A 98 13.39 5.49 11.28
CA MET A 98 13.94 5.61 9.92
C MET A 98 14.68 4.35 9.47
N ARG A 99 15.36 3.64 10.39
CA ARG A 99 16.00 2.36 10.07
C ARG A 99 14.94 1.30 9.75
N GLN A 100 13.92 1.18 10.59
CA GLN A 100 12.83 0.23 10.39
C GLN A 100 12.07 0.50 9.07
N ALA A 101 11.82 1.76 8.75
CA ALA A 101 11.18 2.13 7.48
C ALA A 101 12.01 1.72 6.26
N ARG A 102 13.35 1.80 6.34
CA ARG A 102 14.24 1.35 5.26
C ARG A 102 14.23 -0.18 5.11
N GLU A 103 14.25 -0.91 6.21
CA GLU A 103 14.15 -2.37 6.19
C GLU A 103 12.82 -2.84 5.59
N GLN A 104 11.71 -2.17 5.93
CA GLN A 104 10.41 -2.45 5.32
C GLN A 104 10.38 -2.14 3.83
N LEU A 105 11.02 -1.06 3.41
CA LEU A 105 11.14 -0.70 2.00
C LEU A 105 11.94 -1.76 1.23
N GLU A 106 13.09 -2.17 1.74
CA GLU A 106 13.92 -3.22 1.11
C GLU A 106 13.16 -4.55 1.03
N ALA A 107 12.42 -4.93 2.08
CA ALA A 107 11.58 -6.13 2.07
C ALA A 107 10.45 -6.04 1.03
N ALA A 108 9.82 -4.87 0.89
CA ALA A 108 8.79 -4.64 -0.11
C ALA A 108 9.34 -4.67 -1.54
N GLU A 109 10.50 -4.05 -1.78
CA GLU A 109 11.21 -4.07 -3.06
C GLU A 109 11.57 -5.51 -3.46
N LYS A 110 12.09 -6.30 -2.52
CA LYS A 110 12.37 -7.72 -2.76
C LYS A 110 11.11 -8.49 -3.16
N ARG A 111 9.99 -8.28 -2.45
CA ARG A 111 8.70 -8.92 -2.78
C ARG A 111 8.21 -8.54 -4.17
N ILE A 112 8.36 -7.28 -4.57
CA ILE A 112 8.00 -6.81 -5.92
C ILE A 112 8.89 -7.47 -6.97
N ALA A 113 10.20 -7.59 -6.71
CA ALA A 113 11.13 -8.25 -7.62
C ALA A 113 10.78 -9.73 -7.83
N GLU A 114 10.51 -10.47 -6.75
CA GLU A 114 10.08 -11.87 -6.80
C GLU A 114 8.75 -12.03 -7.56
N GLN A 115 7.78 -11.15 -7.31
CA GLN A 115 6.52 -11.17 -8.05
C GLN A 115 6.73 -10.89 -9.55
N ARG A 116 7.61 -9.94 -9.88
CA ARG A 116 7.95 -9.62 -11.27
C ARG A 116 8.54 -10.82 -11.98
N GLU A 117 9.48 -11.52 -11.36
CA GLU A 117 10.09 -12.74 -11.90
C GLU A 117 9.04 -13.84 -12.12
N TYR A 118 8.14 -14.05 -11.15
CA TYR A 118 7.04 -15.01 -11.30
C TYR A 118 6.16 -14.70 -12.52
N TYR A 119 5.69 -13.46 -12.65
CA TYR A 119 4.81 -13.08 -13.77
C TYR A 119 5.55 -13.13 -15.11
N GLU A 120 6.83 -12.76 -15.15
CA GLU A 120 7.65 -12.87 -16.34
C GLU A 120 7.76 -14.35 -16.81
N GLY A 121 7.89 -15.29 -15.88
CA GLY A 121 7.85 -16.73 -16.17
C GLY A 121 6.50 -17.21 -16.70
N VAL A 122 5.38 -16.81 -16.08
CA VAL A 122 4.03 -17.17 -16.54
C VAL A 122 3.76 -16.62 -17.95
N ILE A 123 4.15 -15.38 -18.20
CA ILE A 123 4.00 -14.74 -19.52
C ILE A 123 4.85 -15.47 -20.56
N ALA A 124 6.08 -15.87 -20.23
CA ALA A 124 6.95 -16.60 -21.13
C ALA A 124 6.40 -17.98 -21.50
N ASP A 125 5.90 -18.75 -20.52
CA ASP A 125 5.27 -20.06 -20.77
C ASP A 125 4.00 -19.93 -21.61
N GLY A 126 3.14 -18.96 -21.27
CA GLY A 126 1.94 -18.65 -22.06
C GLY A 126 2.27 -18.25 -23.50
N SER A 127 3.28 -17.40 -23.69
CA SER A 127 3.73 -16.97 -25.03
C SER A 127 4.24 -18.16 -25.86
N LYS A 128 4.98 -19.09 -25.23
CA LYS A 128 5.44 -20.32 -25.89
C LYS A 128 4.25 -21.18 -26.33
N ARG A 129 3.25 -21.37 -25.46
CA ARG A 129 2.07 -22.16 -25.78
C ARG A 129 1.25 -21.55 -26.92
N ILE A 130 1.11 -20.22 -26.95
CA ILE A 130 0.46 -19.51 -28.05
C ILE A 130 1.20 -19.77 -29.36
N ALA A 131 2.52 -19.60 -29.39
CA ALA A 131 3.32 -19.86 -30.58
C ALA A 131 3.19 -21.31 -31.09
N GLU A 132 3.15 -22.29 -30.19
CA GLU A 132 2.90 -23.69 -30.55
C GLU A 132 1.51 -23.91 -31.16
N LEU A 133 0.48 -23.25 -30.62
CA LEU A 133 -0.89 -23.35 -31.12
C LEU A 133 -1.05 -22.65 -32.47
N GLU A 134 -0.44 -21.48 -32.66
CA GLU A 134 -0.40 -20.76 -33.92
C GLU A 134 0.26 -21.60 -35.03
N ALA A 135 1.37 -22.27 -34.73
CA ALA A 135 2.03 -23.18 -35.68
C ALA A 135 1.16 -24.40 -36.05
N LYS A 136 0.43 -24.96 -35.07
CA LYS A 136 -0.52 -26.06 -35.32
C LYS A 136 -1.71 -25.61 -36.16
N LEU A 137 -2.21 -24.40 -35.91
CA LEU A 137 -3.28 -23.82 -36.71
C LEU A 137 -2.84 -23.62 -38.16
N GLU A 138 -1.65 -23.06 -38.38
CA GLU A 138 -1.09 -22.85 -39.73
C GLU A 138 -0.91 -24.18 -40.50
N THR A 139 -0.49 -25.24 -39.81
CA THR A 139 -0.36 -26.57 -40.44
C THR A 139 -1.73 -27.20 -40.74
N ALA A 140 -2.72 -27.03 -39.87
CA ALA A 140 -4.09 -27.48 -40.11
C ALA A 140 -4.72 -26.77 -41.32
N ASP A 141 -4.57 -25.45 -41.42
CA ASP A 141 -5.07 -24.66 -42.56
C ASP A 141 -4.43 -25.12 -43.88
N ARG A 142 -3.12 -25.35 -43.90
CA ARG A 142 -2.42 -25.89 -45.09
C ARG A 142 -2.95 -27.28 -45.49
N LEU A 143 -3.17 -28.15 -44.52
CA LEU A 143 -3.71 -29.49 -44.77
C LEU A 143 -5.13 -29.41 -45.32
N HIS A 144 -5.98 -28.56 -44.74
CA HIS A 144 -7.34 -28.34 -45.20
C HIS A 144 -7.35 -27.79 -46.64
N ASP A 145 -6.53 -26.78 -46.94
CA ASP A 145 -6.38 -26.25 -48.30
C ASP A 145 -5.92 -27.31 -49.31
N SER A 146 -4.97 -28.18 -48.91
CA SER A 146 -4.48 -29.25 -49.78
C SER A 146 -5.56 -30.32 -50.03
N ALA A 147 -6.26 -30.75 -48.99
CA ALA A 147 -7.35 -31.73 -49.08
C ALA A 147 -8.50 -31.18 -49.94
N PHE A 148 -8.82 -29.89 -49.80
CA PHE A 148 -9.83 -29.22 -50.63
C PHE A 148 -9.41 -29.21 -52.11
N ARG A 149 -8.17 -28.85 -52.42
CA ARG A 149 -7.65 -28.88 -53.81
C ARG A 149 -7.63 -30.29 -54.40
N ASP A 150 -7.19 -31.28 -53.62
CA ASP A 150 -7.16 -32.68 -54.06
C ASP A 150 -8.56 -33.23 -54.30
N GLY A 151 -9.50 -32.90 -53.40
CA GLY A 151 -10.93 -33.21 -53.57
C GLY A 151 -11.53 -32.59 -54.83
N LEU A 152 -11.25 -31.30 -55.09
CA LEU A 152 -11.68 -30.63 -56.33
C LEU A 152 -11.10 -31.31 -57.58
N LYS A 153 -9.82 -31.68 -57.56
CA LYS A 153 -9.17 -32.37 -58.69
C LYS A 153 -9.77 -33.75 -58.93
N ALA A 154 -10.03 -34.51 -57.87
CA ALA A 154 -10.69 -35.81 -57.94
C ALA A 154 -12.12 -35.66 -58.48
N GLY A 155 -12.89 -34.70 -57.96
CA GLY A 155 -14.25 -34.39 -58.43
C GLY A 155 -14.30 -33.95 -59.89
N PHE A 156 -13.35 -33.13 -60.35
CA PHE A 156 -13.26 -32.74 -61.77
C PHE A 156 -12.97 -33.94 -62.67
N SER A 157 -12.12 -34.87 -62.22
CA SER A 157 -11.85 -36.12 -62.92
C SER A 157 -13.09 -37.03 -62.95
N TYR A 158 -13.85 -37.10 -61.86
CA TYR A 158 -15.08 -37.90 -61.74
C TYR A 158 -16.25 -37.31 -62.55
N GLY A 159 -16.35 -35.97 -62.65
CA GLY A 159 -17.34 -35.29 -63.48
C GLY A 159 -17.14 -35.53 -64.98
N GLN A 160 -15.94 -35.92 -65.42
CA GLN A 160 -15.71 -36.39 -66.79
C GLN A 160 -16.22 -37.82 -67.02
N THR A 161 -16.49 -38.59 -65.96
CA THR A 161 -17.03 -39.96 -66.04
C THR A 161 -18.56 -40.05 -65.94
N ASP A 162 -19.27 -38.90 -65.99
CA ASP A 162 -20.74 -38.73 -66.07
C ASP A 162 -21.56 -39.70 -65.20
N ASP A 163 -21.51 -39.49 -63.88
CA ASP A 163 -22.38 -40.13 -62.89
C ASP A 163 -23.10 -39.05 -62.06
N GLN A 164 -24.02 -38.34 -62.70
CA GLN A 164 -24.86 -37.33 -62.04
C GLN A 164 -25.77 -37.94 -60.94
N SER A 165 -26.02 -39.25 -61.01
CA SER A 165 -26.88 -39.99 -60.08
C SER A 165 -26.26 -40.17 -58.69
N GLY A 166 -24.99 -40.55 -58.61
CA GLY A 166 -24.27 -40.78 -57.36
C GLY A 166 -24.03 -39.48 -56.59
N PHE A 167 -23.78 -38.38 -57.30
CA PHE A 167 -23.65 -37.05 -56.68
C PHE A 167 -24.93 -36.62 -55.97
N THR A 168 -26.09 -36.81 -56.63
CA THR A 168 -27.40 -36.45 -56.08
C THR A 168 -27.74 -37.28 -54.84
N GLN A 169 -27.38 -38.57 -54.85
CA GLN A 169 -27.57 -39.47 -53.70
C GLN A 169 -26.68 -39.07 -52.51
N CYS A 170 -25.41 -38.72 -52.76
CA CYS A 170 -24.47 -38.27 -51.73
C CYS A 170 -24.92 -36.94 -51.06
N MET A 171 -25.37 -35.97 -51.84
CA MET A 171 -25.86 -34.68 -51.30
C MET A 171 -27.15 -34.84 -50.48
N SER A 172 -28.01 -35.83 -50.79
CA SER A 172 -29.21 -36.11 -50.00
C SER A 172 -28.89 -36.63 -48.59
N ALA A 173 -27.78 -37.35 -48.42
CA ALA A 173 -27.32 -37.83 -47.13
C ALA A 173 -26.77 -36.69 -46.25
N TYR A 174 -26.09 -35.70 -46.87
CA TYR A 174 -25.57 -34.51 -46.17
C TYR A 174 -26.65 -33.51 -45.75
N ASN A 175 -27.75 -33.40 -46.50
CA ASN A 175 -28.83 -32.45 -46.22
C ASN A 175 -29.82 -32.92 -45.13
N THR A 176 -29.59 -34.10 -44.54
CA THR A 176 -30.34 -34.48 -43.34
C THR A 176 -29.77 -33.69 -42.17
N THR A 177 -30.44 -32.59 -41.82
CA THR A 177 -30.07 -31.78 -40.64
C THR A 177 -30.19 -32.68 -39.41
N PRO A 178 -29.08 -33.03 -38.73
CA PRO A 178 -29.21 -33.77 -37.48
C PRO A 178 -29.97 -32.87 -36.51
N ALA A 179 -31.04 -33.42 -35.90
CA ALA A 179 -31.74 -32.75 -34.82
C ALA A 179 -30.71 -32.23 -33.81
N SER A 180 -30.81 -30.96 -33.41
CA SER A 180 -29.85 -30.33 -32.52
C SER A 180 -29.66 -31.21 -31.29
N LEU A 181 -28.46 -31.77 -31.13
CA LEU A 181 -28.10 -32.69 -30.03
C LEU A 181 -28.08 -32.00 -28.65
N LEU A 182 -28.47 -30.73 -28.56
CA LEU A 182 -28.48 -29.95 -27.35
C LEU A 182 -29.89 -29.93 -26.75
N PRO A 183 -30.04 -30.22 -25.45
CA PRO A 183 -31.33 -30.12 -24.77
C PRO A 183 -31.92 -28.71 -24.89
N ASP A 184 -33.22 -28.62 -25.20
CA ASP A 184 -33.94 -27.35 -25.36
C ASP A 184 -33.79 -26.39 -24.15
N GLY A 185 -33.58 -26.94 -22.95
CA GLY A 185 -33.31 -26.17 -21.73
C GLY A 185 -32.01 -25.36 -21.81
N LEU A 186 -30.93 -25.98 -22.28
CA LEU A 186 -29.63 -25.34 -22.44
C LEU A 186 -29.66 -24.26 -23.53
N ILE A 187 -30.38 -24.51 -24.64
CA ILE A 187 -30.56 -23.53 -25.72
C ILE A 187 -31.24 -22.26 -25.19
N ARG A 188 -32.30 -22.41 -24.40
CA ARG A 188 -33.00 -21.26 -23.78
C ARG A 188 -32.15 -20.53 -22.75
N ALA A 189 -31.38 -21.25 -21.93
CA ALA A 189 -30.49 -20.64 -20.94
C ALA A 189 -29.38 -19.80 -21.60
N VAL A 190 -28.76 -20.33 -22.67
CA VAL A 190 -27.74 -19.60 -23.44
C VAL A 190 -28.33 -18.38 -24.14
N HIS A 191 -29.55 -18.49 -24.67
CA HIS A 191 -30.24 -17.35 -25.26
C HIS A 191 -30.53 -16.24 -24.23
N PHE A 192 -30.92 -16.59 -23.01
CA PHE A 192 -31.10 -15.62 -21.92
C PHE A 192 -29.78 -14.95 -21.51
N TYR A 193 -28.68 -15.70 -21.43
CA TYR A 193 -27.35 -15.14 -21.19
C TYR A 193 -26.91 -14.13 -22.27
N GLU A 194 -27.09 -14.49 -23.55
CA GLU A 194 -26.78 -13.56 -24.65
C GLU A 194 -27.70 -12.33 -24.65
N GLN A 195 -28.95 -12.47 -24.19
CA GLN A 195 -29.85 -11.33 -24.00
C GLN A 195 -29.35 -10.38 -22.90
N VAL A 196 -28.97 -10.91 -21.72
CA VAL A 196 -28.40 -10.11 -20.63
C VAL A 196 -27.11 -9.42 -21.07
N LYS A 197 -26.27 -10.10 -21.86
CA LYS A 197 -25.05 -9.55 -22.43
C LYS A 197 -25.30 -8.42 -23.43
N ARG A 198 -26.35 -8.51 -24.24
CA ARG A 198 -26.73 -7.45 -25.18
C ARG A 198 -27.32 -6.23 -24.47
N GLU A 199 -28.15 -6.46 -23.46
CA GLU A 199 -28.85 -5.39 -22.72
C GLU A 199 -27.97 -4.73 -21.64
N ASN A 200 -26.92 -5.42 -21.20
CA ASN A 200 -25.91 -4.97 -20.23
C ASN A 200 -26.50 -4.26 -19.00
N PRO A 201 -27.40 -4.92 -18.24
CA PRO A 201 -28.01 -4.32 -17.07
C PRO A 201 -26.98 -4.06 -15.96
N PRO A 202 -27.21 -3.08 -15.06
CA PRO A 202 -26.33 -2.80 -13.92
C PRO A 202 -26.09 -4.05 -13.08
N VAL A 203 -24.87 -4.20 -12.55
CA VAL A 203 -24.47 -5.39 -11.77
C VAL A 203 -25.35 -5.61 -10.53
N GLU A 204 -25.90 -4.53 -9.96
CA GLU A 204 -26.79 -4.57 -8.81
C GLU A 204 -28.14 -5.28 -9.08
N THR A 205 -28.52 -5.45 -10.34
CA THR A 205 -29.77 -6.15 -10.73
C THR A 205 -29.72 -7.66 -10.53
N GLY A 206 -28.52 -8.24 -10.38
CA GLY A 206 -28.35 -9.69 -10.27
C GLY A 206 -28.55 -10.47 -11.57
N ALA A 207 -29.00 -9.84 -12.67
CA ALA A 207 -29.34 -10.52 -13.93
C ALA A 207 -28.18 -11.33 -14.54
N TRP A 208 -26.94 -10.84 -14.40
CA TRP A 208 -25.74 -11.56 -14.81
C TRP A 208 -25.52 -12.85 -14.02
N LYS A 209 -25.80 -12.82 -12.72
CA LYS A 209 -25.68 -13.99 -11.85
C LYS A 209 -26.74 -15.04 -12.21
N ASP A 210 -27.99 -14.60 -12.36
CA ASP A 210 -29.10 -15.51 -12.69
C ASP A 210 -28.90 -16.18 -14.06
N ALA A 211 -28.38 -15.44 -15.05
CA ALA A 211 -28.08 -15.98 -16.37
C ALA A 211 -26.97 -17.05 -16.33
N ILE A 212 -25.89 -16.77 -15.59
CA ILE A 212 -24.77 -17.71 -15.44
C ILE A 212 -25.21 -18.97 -14.68
N ASP A 213 -25.95 -18.80 -13.57
CA ASP A 213 -26.44 -19.91 -12.75
C ASP A 213 -27.39 -20.82 -13.56
N TRP A 214 -28.24 -20.24 -14.42
CA TRP A 214 -29.14 -21.03 -15.27
C TRP A 214 -28.38 -21.82 -16.34
N VAL A 215 -27.43 -21.20 -17.04
CA VAL A 215 -26.60 -21.90 -18.04
C VAL A 215 -25.83 -23.05 -17.41
N LEU A 216 -25.22 -22.82 -16.24
CA LEU A 216 -24.49 -23.85 -15.50
C LEU A 216 -25.39 -25.03 -15.12
N LYS A 217 -26.60 -24.75 -14.60
CA LYS A 217 -27.56 -25.78 -14.21
C LYS A 217 -27.97 -26.65 -15.41
N GLU A 218 -28.34 -26.04 -16.54
CA GLU A 218 -28.78 -26.78 -17.72
C GLU A 218 -27.62 -27.52 -18.41
N ALA A 219 -26.40 -26.97 -18.37
CA ALA A 219 -25.21 -27.65 -18.88
C ALA A 219 -24.90 -28.91 -18.08
N CYS A 220 -25.02 -28.87 -16.75
CA CYS A 220 -24.87 -30.04 -15.90
C CYS A 220 -25.94 -31.10 -16.18
N LEU A 221 -27.21 -30.69 -16.31
CA LEU A 221 -28.29 -31.62 -16.67
C LEU A 221 -28.06 -32.28 -18.02
N ALA A 222 -27.65 -31.49 -19.03
CA ALA A 222 -27.33 -31.98 -20.37
C ALA A 222 -26.19 -33.02 -20.33
N ALA A 223 -25.14 -32.75 -19.56
CA ALA A 223 -24.01 -33.67 -19.39
C ALA A 223 -24.45 -35.00 -18.76
N SER A 224 -25.25 -34.97 -17.69
CA SER A 224 -25.76 -36.19 -17.04
C SER A 224 -26.66 -37.02 -17.95
N THR A 225 -27.49 -36.38 -18.78
CA THR A 225 -28.32 -37.11 -19.77
C THR A 225 -27.51 -37.73 -20.90
N LEU A 226 -26.43 -37.08 -21.33
CA LEU A 226 -25.52 -37.61 -22.35
C LEU A 226 -24.71 -38.81 -21.82
N GLU A 227 -24.29 -38.77 -20.55
CA GLU A 227 -23.62 -39.89 -19.89
C GLU A 227 -24.55 -41.10 -19.73
N SER A 228 -25.78 -40.90 -19.24
CA SER A 228 -26.77 -41.97 -19.11
C SER A 228 -27.16 -42.58 -20.46
N SER A 229 -27.28 -41.77 -21.52
CA SER A 229 -27.58 -42.27 -22.87
C SER A 229 -26.45 -43.15 -23.43
N ARG A 230 -25.18 -42.78 -23.17
CA ARG A 230 -24.01 -43.58 -23.56
C ARG A 230 -23.92 -44.91 -22.81
N GLU A 231 -24.28 -44.94 -21.54
CA GLU A 231 -24.30 -46.16 -20.74
C GLU A 231 -25.37 -47.15 -21.22
N HIS A 232 -26.59 -46.66 -21.53
CA HIS A 232 -27.66 -47.50 -22.10
C HIS A 232 -27.31 -48.07 -23.49
N GLU A 233 -26.60 -47.30 -24.31
CA GLU A 233 -26.17 -47.75 -25.64
C GLU A 233 -25.06 -48.81 -25.55
N ALA A 234 -24.14 -48.68 -24.59
CA ALA A 234 -23.10 -49.68 -24.31
C ALA A 234 -23.71 -51.01 -23.81
N ILE A 235 -24.71 -50.95 -22.92
CA ILE A 235 -25.41 -52.14 -22.39
C ILE A 235 -26.18 -52.86 -23.51
N SER A 236 -26.89 -52.12 -24.38
CA SER A 236 -27.62 -52.72 -25.50
C SER A 236 -26.71 -53.39 -26.54
N GLN A 237 -25.47 -52.91 -26.71
CA GLN A 237 -24.49 -53.57 -27.58
C GLN A 237 -23.90 -54.84 -26.95
N GLN A 238 -23.82 -54.91 -25.62
CA GLN A 238 -23.31 -56.07 -24.90
C GLN A 238 -24.34 -57.23 -24.81
N GLU A 239 -25.64 -56.95 -24.81
CA GLU A 239 -26.71 -57.97 -24.85
C GLU A 239 -26.96 -58.57 -26.24
N LYS A 240 -26.45 -57.93 -27.31
CA LYS A 240 -26.58 -58.40 -28.71
C LYS A 240 -25.38 -59.25 -29.19
N ALA A 241 -24.36 -59.44 -28.35
CA ALA A 241 -23.18 -60.27 -28.63
C ALA A 241 -23.28 -61.61 -27.89
#